data_AF-A0A3L6QA58-F1
#
_entry.id   AF-A0A3L6QA58-F1
#
_cell.length_a   1.000
_cell.length_b   1.000
_cell.length_c   1.000
_cell.angle_alpha   90.00
_cell.angle_beta   90.00
_cell.angle_gamma   90.00
#
_symmetry.space_group_name_H-M   'P 1'
#
loop_
_entity.id
_entity.type
_entity.pdbx_description
1 polymer ?
#
loop_
_entity_poly.entity_id
_entity_poly.type
_entity_poly.pdbx_seq_one_letter_code
_entity_poly.pdbx_strand_id
1 'polypeptide(L)'
;MGLLVVSAAGTNPTSLPFGADQFDESDERHKGGLARFYNCYYTIAMPATFLALTVVVYIQVKVGWGLGFAIPTVLMAAAFAVFLAGAAVYVYVPPEGSIFSSVARVVVASCRKWRLRLPHPDDARRQEELLYSGPPAVGSNGNGRRVFRLPLTLQLSFLNKAAIVTDADEIRPDGTPARAWNLCSVQQVEEAKCLVKIIPVWISGTLWFTVVAELTNYC
;
A
#
# COMPACT_ATOMS: atom_id res chain seq x y z
N MET A 1 16.30 -1.27 -21.53
CA MET A 1 14.99 -1.71 -20.99
C MET A 1 14.92 -1.72 -19.47
N GLY A 2 15.93 -2.20 -18.72
CA GLY A 2 15.89 -2.23 -17.25
C GLY A 2 15.55 -0.90 -16.58
N LEU A 3 16.12 0.23 -17.06
CA LEU A 3 15.83 1.55 -16.51
C LEU A 3 14.35 1.97 -16.67
N LEU A 4 13.74 1.65 -17.82
CA LEU A 4 12.32 1.93 -18.06
C LEU A 4 11.43 1.13 -17.09
N VAL A 5 11.77 -0.14 -16.88
CA VAL A 5 11.04 -1.00 -15.94
C VAL A 5 11.12 -0.47 -14.51
N VAL A 6 12.33 -0.10 -14.06
CA VAL A 6 12.52 0.49 -12.71
C VAL A 6 11.75 1.80 -12.57
N SER A 7 11.78 2.66 -13.60
CA SER A 7 11.04 3.92 -13.57
C SER A 7 9.52 3.71 -13.48
N ALA A 8 8.96 2.84 -14.31
CA ALA A 8 7.52 2.54 -14.32
C ALA A 8 7.07 1.89 -13.00
N ALA A 9 7.88 0.97 -12.46
CA ALA A 9 7.61 0.33 -11.18
C ALA A 9 7.63 1.31 -10.00
N GLY A 10 8.43 2.36 -10.08
CA GLY A 10 8.46 3.43 -9.07
C GLY A 10 7.31 4.41 -9.20
N THR A 11 7.02 4.91 -10.41
CA THR A 11 6.05 5.98 -10.63
C THR A 11 4.59 5.54 -10.51
N ASN A 12 4.27 4.34 -10.98
CA ASN A 12 2.88 3.85 -11.01
C ASN A 12 2.23 3.73 -9.62
N PRO A 13 2.89 3.15 -8.60
CA PRO A 13 2.28 3.05 -7.27
C PRO A 13 2.29 4.37 -6.48
N THR A 14 3.13 5.35 -6.84
CA THR A 14 3.30 6.58 -6.03
C THR A 14 2.54 7.78 -6.59
N SER A 15 2.39 7.88 -7.91
CA SER A 15 1.82 9.07 -8.57
C SER A 15 0.36 9.35 -8.19
N LEU A 16 -0.50 8.32 -8.24
CA LEU A 16 -1.92 8.47 -7.98
C LEU A 16 -2.21 8.76 -6.48
N PRO A 17 -1.60 8.04 -5.52
CA PRO A 17 -1.72 8.39 -4.10
C PRO A 17 -1.18 9.78 -3.79
N PHE A 18 -0.03 10.16 -4.36
CA PHE A 18 0.52 11.51 -4.17
C PHE A 18 -0.43 12.62 -4.63
N GLY A 19 -1.10 12.42 -5.77
CA GLY A 19 -2.13 13.35 -6.26
C GLY A 19 -3.39 13.36 -5.39
N ALA A 20 -3.80 12.20 -4.87
CA ALA A 20 -4.91 12.09 -3.94
C ALA A 20 -4.64 12.79 -2.60
N ASP A 21 -3.41 12.67 -2.09
CA ASP A 21 -2.94 13.29 -0.83
C ASP A 21 -2.99 14.82 -0.86
N GLN A 22 -3.12 15.44 -2.04
CA GLN A 22 -3.30 16.89 -2.16
C GLN A 22 -4.71 17.37 -1.79
N PHE A 23 -5.69 16.47 -1.72
CA PHE A 23 -7.07 16.79 -1.39
C PHE A 23 -7.41 16.33 0.02
N ASP A 24 -7.83 17.26 0.87
CA ASP A 24 -8.32 16.95 2.21
C ASP A 24 -9.83 16.66 2.17
N GLU A 25 -10.21 15.40 2.41
CA GLU A 25 -11.63 15.00 2.51
C GLU A 25 -12.27 15.38 3.85
N SER A 26 -11.48 15.78 4.85
CA SER A 26 -12.01 16.16 6.17
C SER A 26 -12.62 17.57 6.19
N ASP A 27 -12.33 18.39 5.19
CA ASP A 27 -12.93 19.70 5.02
C ASP A 27 -14.28 19.61 4.30
N GLU A 28 -15.36 19.85 5.03
CA GLU A 28 -16.74 19.91 4.54
C GLU A 28 -16.90 20.85 3.32
N ARG A 29 -16.05 21.88 3.20
CA ARG A 29 -16.07 22.83 2.06
C ARG A 29 -15.55 22.24 0.75
N HIS A 30 -14.69 21.24 0.82
CA HIS A 30 -14.03 20.63 -0.35
C HIS A 30 -14.49 19.20 -0.64
N LYS A 31 -15.61 18.79 -0.03
CA LYS A 31 -16.26 17.49 -0.29
C LYS A 31 -16.44 17.24 -1.79
N GLY A 32 -15.81 16.17 -2.26
CA GLY A 32 -15.86 15.73 -3.66
C GLY A 32 -14.73 16.25 -4.55
N GLY A 33 -13.77 17.02 -4.03
CA GLY A 33 -12.55 17.37 -4.76
C GLY A 33 -11.78 16.13 -5.26
N LEU A 34 -11.62 15.14 -4.38
CA LEU A 34 -10.96 13.87 -4.72
C LEU A 34 -11.73 13.06 -5.78
N ALA A 35 -13.06 12.99 -5.67
CA ALA A 35 -13.89 12.30 -6.66
C ALA A 35 -13.80 12.98 -8.05
N ARG A 36 -13.79 14.32 -8.09
CA ARG A 36 -13.57 15.07 -9.34
C ARG A 36 -12.18 14.83 -9.91
N PHE A 37 -11.15 14.77 -9.07
CA PHE A 37 -9.79 14.42 -9.48
C PHE A 37 -9.74 13.06 -10.16
N TYR A 38 -10.25 12.00 -9.51
CA TYR A 38 -10.30 10.67 -10.09
C TYR A 38 -11.10 10.65 -11.40
N ASN A 39 -12.27 11.28 -11.42
CA ASN A 39 -13.10 11.33 -12.62
C ASN A 39 -12.37 12.02 -13.80
N CYS A 40 -11.74 13.16 -13.54
CA CYS A 40 -10.94 13.88 -14.53
C CYS A 40 -9.75 13.04 -15.02
N TYR A 41 -9.01 12.41 -14.09
CA TYR A 41 -7.89 11.54 -14.39
C TYR A 41 -8.29 10.41 -15.34
N TYR A 42 -9.34 9.66 -15.03
CA TYR A 42 -9.79 8.56 -15.89
C TYR A 42 -10.38 9.04 -17.22
N THR A 43 -11.06 10.19 -17.24
CA THR A 43 -11.62 10.77 -18.47
C THR A 43 -10.52 11.16 -19.45
N ILE A 44 -9.35 11.63 -18.97
CA ILE A 44 -8.21 11.98 -19.83
C ILE A 44 -7.35 10.75 -20.15
N ALA A 45 -7.11 9.87 -19.18
CA ALA A 45 -6.20 8.74 -19.33
C ALA A 45 -6.69 7.70 -20.35
N MET A 46 -7.99 7.41 -20.38
CA MET A 46 -8.57 6.42 -21.31
C MET A 46 -8.35 6.79 -22.79
N PRO A 47 -8.77 7.98 -23.29
CA PRO A 47 -8.52 8.36 -24.67
C PRO A 47 -7.03 8.59 -24.97
N ALA A 48 -6.24 9.09 -24.01
CA ALA A 48 -4.80 9.25 -24.19
C ALA A 48 -4.10 7.89 -24.40
N THR A 49 -4.49 6.86 -23.65
CA THR A 49 -3.98 5.49 -23.82
C THR A 49 -4.35 4.94 -25.19
N PHE A 50 -5.59 5.16 -25.65
CA PHE A 50 -6.01 4.75 -26.99
C PHE A 50 -5.21 5.44 -28.09
N LEU A 51 -4.96 6.75 -27.98
CA LEU A 51 -4.10 7.50 -28.90
C LEU A 51 -2.65 7.00 -28.87
N ALA A 52 -2.11 6.70 -27.68
CA ALA A 52 -0.76 6.19 -27.54
C ALA A 52 -0.60 4.83 -28.25
N LEU A 53 -1.54 3.90 -28.07
CA LEU A 53 -1.51 2.59 -28.71
C LEU A 53 -1.75 2.62 -30.22
N THR A 54 -2.29 3.70 -30.77
CA THR A 54 -2.58 3.85 -32.20
C THR A 54 -1.56 4.74 -32.90
N VAL A 55 -1.47 6.01 -32.50
CA VAL A 55 -0.66 7.04 -33.17
C VAL A 55 0.83 6.82 -32.95
N VAL A 56 1.27 6.54 -31.70
CA VAL A 56 2.70 6.34 -31.43
C VAL A 56 3.20 5.08 -32.11
N VAL A 57 2.42 4.00 -32.08
CA VAL A 57 2.74 2.75 -32.80
C VAL A 57 2.79 2.98 -34.30
N TYR A 58 1.85 3.74 -34.86
CA TYR A 58 1.88 4.12 -36.28
C TYR A 58 3.17 4.88 -36.65
N ILE A 59 3.59 5.85 -35.83
CA ILE A 59 4.83 6.61 -36.04
C ILE A 59 6.05 5.69 -35.95
N GLN A 60 6.10 4.80 -34.97
CA GLN A 60 7.20 3.83 -34.79
C GLN A 60 7.37 2.94 -36.02
N VAL A 61 6.25 2.43 -36.56
CA VAL A 61 6.26 1.47 -37.68
C VAL A 61 6.44 2.14 -39.04
N LYS A 62 5.82 3.31 -39.28
CA LYS A 62 5.77 3.94 -40.62
C LYS A 62 6.77 5.07 -40.83
N VAL A 63 7.12 5.83 -39.79
CA VAL A 63 8.03 6.98 -39.90
C VAL A 63 9.41 6.60 -39.41
N GLY A 64 9.48 5.99 -38.24
CA GLY A 64 10.71 5.45 -37.67
C GLY A 64 10.74 5.45 -36.15
N TRP A 65 11.51 4.51 -35.62
CA TRP A 65 11.69 4.29 -34.18
C TRP A 65 12.24 5.50 -33.43
N GLY A 66 13.16 6.26 -34.05
CA GLY A 66 13.75 7.45 -33.42
C GLY A 66 12.71 8.50 -33.03
N LEU A 67 11.81 8.84 -33.95
CA LEU A 67 10.74 9.80 -33.68
C LEU A 67 9.71 9.21 -32.70
N GLY A 68 9.39 7.92 -32.86
CA GLY A 68 8.47 7.20 -31.99
C GLY A 68 8.89 7.18 -30.50
N PHE A 69 10.19 7.15 -30.21
CA PHE A 69 10.70 7.26 -28.83
C PHE A 69 10.97 8.70 -28.40
N ALA A 70 11.32 9.60 -29.33
CA ALA A 70 11.56 11.01 -29.02
C ALA A 70 10.30 11.70 -28.48
N ILE A 71 9.13 11.46 -29.09
CA ILE A 71 7.88 12.11 -28.69
C ILE A 71 7.52 11.83 -27.21
N PRO A 72 7.42 10.56 -26.74
CA PRO A 72 7.18 10.29 -25.32
C PRO A 72 8.26 10.83 -24.39
N THR A 73 9.52 10.83 -24.84
CA THR A 73 10.66 11.31 -24.03
C THR A 73 10.54 12.82 -23.76
N VAL A 74 10.22 13.62 -24.78
CA VAL A 74 10.03 15.07 -24.64
C VAL A 74 8.81 15.37 -23.76
N LEU A 75 7.70 14.66 -23.95
CA LEU A 75 6.50 14.82 -23.12
C LEU A 75 6.76 14.48 -21.65
N MET A 76 7.51 13.41 -21.38
CA MET A 76 7.91 13.04 -20.02
C MET A 76 8.83 14.10 -19.40
N ALA A 77 9.80 14.64 -20.15
CA ALA A 77 10.68 15.70 -19.66
C ALA A 77 9.89 16.98 -19.33
N ALA A 78 8.91 17.35 -20.15
CA ALA A 78 8.02 18.47 -19.90
C ALA A 78 7.14 18.23 -18.65
N ALA A 79 6.55 17.05 -18.51
CA ALA A 79 5.76 16.68 -17.33
C ALA A 79 6.60 16.72 -16.04
N PHE A 80 7.84 16.24 -16.10
CA PHE A 80 8.77 16.30 -14.98
C PHE A 80 9.14 17.73 -14.60
N ALA A 81 9.37 18.61 -15.58
CA ALA A 81 9.63 20.03 -15.32
C ALA A 81 8.44 20.73 -14.64
N VAL A 82 7.21 20.45 -15.09
CA VAL A 82 5.98 20.96 -14.46
C VAL A 82 5.83 20.41 -13.04
N PHE A 83 6.11 19.12 -12.83
CA PHE A 83 6.08 18.50 -11.50
C PHE A 83 7.06 19.19 -10.53
N LEU A 84 8.30 19.45 -10.98
CA LEU A 84 9.28 20.16 -10.15
C LEU A 84 8.87 21.62 -9.88
N ALA A 85 8.29 22.31 -10.86
CA ALA A 85 7.81 23.67 -10.68
C ALA A 85 6.69 23.76 -9.62
N GLY A 86 5.89 22.70 -9.47
CA GLY A 86 4.84 22.59 -8.45
C GLY A 86 5.33 22.26 -7.04
N ALA A 87 6.62 21.97 -6.84
CA ALA A 87 7.16 21.44 -5.58
C ALA A 87 6.87 22.34 -4.35
N ALA A 88 6.83 23.66 -4.53
CA ALA A 88 6.54 24.60 -3.46
C ALA A 88 5.07 24.61 -2.99
N VAL A 89 4.16 24.04 -3.79
CA VAL A 89 2.70 24.04 -3.53
C VAL A 89 2.24 22.69 -2.96
N TYR A 90 3.04 21.64 -3.08
CA TYR A 90 2.65 20.30 -2.68
C TYR A 90 2.51 20.14 -1.16
N VAL A 91 1.45 19.42 -0.78
CA VAL A 91 1.22 18.96 0.59
C VAL A 91 2.03 17.69 0.80
N TYR A 92 2.86 17.69 1.85
CA TYR A 92 3.68 16.54 2.24
C TYR A 92 3.03 15.82 3.43
N VAL A 93 2.53 14.61 3.17
CA VAL A 93 1.99 13.72 4.21
C VAL A 93 3.15 13.07 4.97
N PRO A 94 3.12 13.03 6.32
CA PRO A 94 4.17 12.38 7.10
C PRO A 94 4.25 10.89 6.78
N PRO A 95 5.46 10.29 6.77
CA PRO A 95 5.64 8.88 6.42
C PRO A 95 4.96 7.97 7.45
N GLU A 96 3.90 7.27 7.03
CA GLU A 96 3.37 6.13 7.74
C GLU A 96 4.32 4.94 7.48
N GLY A 97 4.85 4.32 8.53
CA GLY A 97 5.89 3.29 8.40
C GLY A 97 5.51 2.11 7.47
N SER A 98 6.49 1.28 7.11
CA SER A 98 6.28 0.20 6.14
C SER A 98 5.38 -0.94 6.67
N ILE A 99 4.31 -1.24 5.92
CA ILE A 99 3.44 -2.41 6.15
C ILE A 99 4.25 -3.71 6.10
N PHE A 100 5.23 -3.83 5.19
CA PHE A 100 6.09 -5.02 5.10
C PHE A 100 6.92 -5.23 6.37
N SER A 101 7.43 -4.15 6.96
CA SER A 101 8.13 -4.23 8.24
C SER A 101 7.18 -4.67 9.36
N SER A 102 5.93 -4.20 9.34
CA SER A 102 4.89 -4.66 10.28
C SER A 102 4.66 -6.17 10.17
N VAL A 103 4.46 -6.68 8.95
CA VAL A 103 4.28 -8.12 8.69
C VAL A 103 5.50 -8.93 9.14
N ALA A 104 6.71 -8.49 8.80
CA ALA A 104 7.94 -9.16 9.21
C ALA A 104 8.07 -9.23 10.74
N ARG A 105 7.73 -8.15 11.44
CA ARG A 105 7.70 -8.11 12.92
C ARG A 105 6.71 -9.11 13.49
N VAL A 106 5.49 -9.18 12.94
CA VAL A 106 4.47 -10.15 13.37
C VAL A 106 4.94 -11.59 13.17
N VAL A 107 5.53 -11.91 12.03
CA VAL A 107 6.05 -13.26 11.75
C VAL A 107 7.17 -13.63 12.73
N VAL A 108 8.15 -12.74 12.90
CA VAL A 108 9.29 -12.97 13.81
C VAL A 108 8.82 -13.12 15.26
N ALA A 109 7.94 -12.23 15.74
CA ALA A 109 7.39 -12.28 17.09
C ALA A 109 6.57 -13.57 17.32
N SER A 110 5.76 -13.98 16.34
CA SER A 110 4.98 -15.22 16.40
C SER A 110 5.88 -16.46 16.47
N CYS A 111 6.95 -16.51 15.66
CA CYS A 111 7.92 -17.60 15.68
C CYS A 111 8.68 -17.68 17.01
N ARG A 112 9.09 -16.54 17.58
CA ARG A 112 9.73 -16.48 18.91
C ARG A 112 8.82 -16.99 20.01
N LYS A 113 7.52 -16.65 19.93
CA LYS A 113 6.49 -17.03 20.90
C LYS A 113 5.76 -18.33 20.54
N TRP A 114 6.27 -19.12 19.60
CA TRP A 114 5.53 -20.26 19.03
C TRP A 114 5.20 -21.35 20.07
N ARG A 115 6.05 -21.50 21.10
CA ARG A 115 5.84 -22.45 22.22
C ARG A 115 4.81 -21.99 23.24
N LEU A 116 4.39 -20.72 23.24
CA LEU A 116 3.40 -20.19 24.18
C LEU A 116 1.99 -20.67 23.79
N ARG A 117 1.13 -20.90 24.78
CA ARG A 117 -0.28 -21.23 24.55
C ARG A 117 -1.08 -19.95 24.41
N LEU A 118 -2.01 -19.93 23.46
CA LEU A 118 -2.94 -18.81 23.31
C LEU A 118 -3.97 -18.87 24.44
N PRO A 119 -4.29 -17.74 25.07
CA PRO A 119 -5.41 -17.67 26.00
C PRO A 119 -6.73 -17.83 25.23
N HIS A 120 -7.60 -18.72 25.69
CA HIS A 120 -8.95 -18.94 25.11
C HIS A 120 -8.98 -19.11 23.58
N PRO A 121 -8.47 -20.24 23.05
CA PRO A 121 -8.33 -20.47 21.60
C PRO A 121 -9.66 -20.50 20.84
N ASP A 122 -10.78 -20.72 21.54
CA ASP A 122 -12.12 -20.84 20.95
C ASP A 122 -12.93 -19.53 21.04
N ASP A 123 -12.51 -18.55 21.85
CA ASP A 123 -13.24 -17.31 22.12
C ASP A 123 -12.43 -16.07 21.72
N ALA A 124 -12.69 -15.54 20.52
CA ALA A 124 -11.95 -14.38 19.99
C ALA A 124 -12.06 -13.12 20.88
N ARG A 125 -13.23 -12.84 21.47
CA ARG A 125 -13.44 -11.64 22.30
C ARG A 125 -12.62 -11.68 23.60
N ARG A 126 -12.63 -12.81 24.31
CA ARG A 126 -11.85 -12.99 25.53
C ARG A 126 -10.35 -13.03 25.26
N GLN A 127 -9.96 -13.56 24.09
CA GLN A 127 -8.58 -13.55 23.65
C GLN A 127 -8.11 -12.10 23.36
N GLU A 128 -8.94 -11.26 22.72
CA GLU A 128 -8.61 -9.85 22.43
C GLU A 128 -8.34 -9.03 23.69
N GLU A 129 -9.12 -9.24 24.76
CA GLU A 129 -8.95 -8.56 26.06
C GLU A 129 -7.61 -8.88 26.74
N LEU A 130 -7.06 -10.08 26.50
CA LEU A 130 -5.81 -10.55 27.10
C LEU A 130 -4.58 -10.30 26.22
N LEU A 131 -4.80 -9.94 24.95
CA LEU A 131 -3.73 -9.62 24.01
C LEU A 131 -3.39 -8.14 24.05
N TYR A 132 -2.16 -7.84 23.63
CA TYR A 132 -1.67 -6.48 23.57
C TYR A 132 -2.42 -5.67 22.49
N SER A 133 -3.39 -4.89 22.93
CA SER A 133 -3.97 -3.79 22.18
C SER A 133 -3.07 -2.57 22.38
N GLY A 134 -2.22 -2.29 21.39
CA GLY A 134 -1.38 -1.09 21.42
C GLY A 134 -2.20 0.19 21.64
N PRO A 135 -1.54 1.31 22.00
CA PRO A 135 -2.24 2.55 22.30
C PRO A 135 -3.14 2.92 21.12
N PRO A 136 -4.33 3.52 21.37
CA PRO A 136 -5.11 4.08 20.28
C PRO A 136 -4.16 4.96 19.49
N ALA A 137 -4.05 4.73 18.18
CA ALA A 137 -3.22 5.56 17.33
C ALA A 137 -3.73 6.99 17.50
N VAL A 138 -3.06 7.76 18.36
CA VAL A 138 -3.25 9.20 18.44
C VAL A 138 -2.69 9.65 17.11
N GLY A 139 -3.60 9.86 16.16
CA GLY A 139 -3.29 10.59 14.96
C GLY A 139 -2.56 11.84 15.43
N SER A 140 -1.30 11.98 15.04
CA SER A 140 -0.63 13.25 15.15
C SER A 140 -1.51 14.24 14.39
N ASN A 141 -2.20 15.09 15.15
CA ASN A 141 -3.27 16.01 14.77
C ASN A 141 -4.69 15.42 14.85
N GLY A 142 -5.53 16.09 15.64
CA GLY A 142 -6.90 15.73 16.01
C GLY A 142 -7.94 15.67 14.90
N ASN A 143 -7.57 15.25 13.69
CA ASN A 143 -8.52 14.83 12.67
C ASN A 143 -8.64 13.31 12.72
N GLY A 144 -9.84 12.85 13.12
CA GLY A 144 -10.16 11.47 13.42
C GLY A 144 -10.07 10.55 12.21
N ARG A 145 -8.85 10.20 11.81
CA ARG A 145 -8.58 9.00 11.01
C ARG A 145 -8.88 7.82 11.93
N ARG A 146 -10.14 7.41 11.95
CA ARG A 146 -10.61 6.19 12.61
C ARG A 146 -9.79 5.05 12.04
N VAL A 147 -8.71 4.68 12.71
CA VAL A 147 -8.00 3.43 12.39
C VAL A 147 -9.05 2.35 12.56
N PHE A 148 -9.45 1.76 11.44
CA PHE A 148 -10.43 0.69 11.45
C PHE A 148 -9.81 -0.45 12.25
N ARG A 149 -10.31 -0.67 13.46
CA ARG A 149 -9.87 -1.78 14.29
C ARG A 149 -10.42 -3.04 13.68
N LEU A 150 -9.52 -3.91 13.19
CA LEU A 150 -9.94 -5.19 12.67
C LEU A 150 -10.35 -6.08 13.86
N PRO A 151 -11.56 -6.69 13.81
CA PRO A 151 -11.94 -7.64 14.85
C PRO A 151 -11.00 -8.84 14.83
N LEU A 152 -10.59 -9.32 16.01
CA LEU A 152 -9.68 -10.46 16.13
C LEU A 152 -10.28 -11.70 15.43
N THR A 153 -9.49 -12.34 14.57
CA THR A 153 -9.89 -13.58 13.89
C THR A 153 -9.16 -14.80 14.44
N LEU A 154 -9.87 -15.93 14.56
CA LEU A 154 -9.27 -17.21 14.96
C LEU A 154 -8.55 -17.92 13.80
N GLN A 155 -8.77 -17.48 12.57
CA GLN A 155 -8.01 -17.97 11.41
C GLN A 155 -6.54 -17.53 11.54
N LEU A 156 -5.61 -18.45 11.22
CA LEU A 156 -4.17 -18.24 11.40
C LEU A 156 -3.84 -17.83 12.85
N SER A 157 -4.49 -18.45 13.84
CA SER A 157 -4.36 -18.14 15.27
C SER A 157 -2.91 -18.19 15.78
N PHE A 158 -2.02 -18.93 15.12
CA PHE A 158 -0.59 -18.92 15.46
C PHE A 158 0.04 -17.52 15.37
N LEU A 159 -0.47 -16.63 14.51
CA LEU A 159 0.00 -15.24 14.41
C LEU A 159 -0.45 -14.39 15.60
N ASN A 160 -1.54 -14.77 16.29
CA ASN A 160 -1.98 -14.10 17.52
C ASN A 160 -0.95 -14.23 18.65
N LYS A 161 -0.02 -15.19 18.54
CA LYS A 161 1.07 -15.36 19.51
C LYS A 161 2.01 -14.16 19.55
N ALA A 162 2.13 -13.39 18.47
CA ALA A 162 2.92 -12.16 18.47
C ALA A 162 2.41 -11.07 19.42
N ALA A 163 1.12 -11.11 19.76
CA ALA A 163 0.47 -10.15 20.64
C ALA A 163 0.36 -10.61 22.11
N ILE A 164 0.93 -11.77 22.46
CA ILE A 164 1.00 -12.24 23.85
C ILE A 164 2.03 -11.40 24.61
N VAL A 165 1.63 -10.79 25.73
CA VAL A 165 2.55 -10.09 26.63
C VAL A 165 3.35 -11.11 27.43
N THR A 166 4.68 -10.98 27.44
CA THR A 166 5.57 -11.80 28.27
C THR A 166 6.33 -10.93 29.27
N ASP A 167 6.81 -11.51 30.37
CA ASP A 167 7.54 -10.75 31.42
C ASP A 167 8.83 -10.08 30.91
N ALA A 168 9.35 -10.52 29.77
CA ALA A 168 10.50 -9.93 29.09
C ALA A 168 10.14 -8.75 28.15
N ASP A 169 8.85 -8.47 27.95
CA ASP A 169 8.37 -7.37 27.12
C ASP A 169 8.16 -6.11 27.96
N GLU A 170 9.09 -5.16 27.85
CA GLU A 170 8.94 -3.84 28.47
C GLU A 170 7.99 -2.97 27.63
N ILE A 171 6.91 -2.50 28.23
CA ILE A 171 6.00 -1.51 27.64
C ILE A 171 6.41 -0.14 28.19
N ARG A 172 6.71 0.80 27.28
CA ARG A 172 7.06 2.18 27.65
C ARG A 172 5.85 2.88 28.29
N PRO A 173 6.07 3.95 29.07
CA PRO A 173 4.97 4.74 29.65
C PRO A 173 4.01 5.30 28.59
N ASP A 174 4.47 5.48 27.35
CA ASP A 174 3.64 5.90 26.21
C ASP A 174 2.74 4.78 25.66
N GLY A 175 2.73 3.62 26.30
CA GLY A 175 2.00 2.43 25.89
C GLY A 175 2.62 1.69 24.72
N THR A 176 3.76 2.10 24.16
CA THR A 176 4.43 1.44 23.02
C THR A 176 5.41 0.35 23.46
N PRO A 177 5.65 -0.70 22.64
CA PRO A 177 6.58 -1.76 23.02
C PRO A 177 8.02 -1.26 22.92
N ALA A 178 8.84 -1.47 23.95
CA ALA A 178 10.27 -1.12 23.91
C ALA A 178 11.02 -1.88 22.80
N ARG A 179 10.53 -3.09 22.46
CA ARG A 179 11.02 -3.92 21.35
C ARG A 179 9.89 -4.29 20.39
N ALA A 180 9.76 -3.53 19.31
CA ALA A 180 8.76 -3.75 18.26
C ALA A 180 8.83 -5.13 17.57
N TRP A 181 9.98 -5.83 17.65
CA TRP A 181 10.20 -7.17 17.08
C TRP A 181 9.80 -8.31 18.02
N ASN A 182 9.48 -8.02 19.28
CA ASN A 182 9.07 -9.02 20.27
C ASN A 182 7.57 -8.95 20.58
N LEU A 183 7.00 -7.75 20.53
CA LEU A 183 5.59 -7.51 20.83
C LEU A 183 4.95 -6.69 19.72
N CYS A 184 3.90 -7.25 19.10
CA CYS A 184 3.10 -6.60 18.06
C CYS A 184 1.67 -6.39 18.56
N SER A 185 0.98 -5.35 18.08
CA SER A 185 -0.42 -5.13 18.45
C SER A 185 -1.36 -6.08 17.72
N VAL A 186 -2.54 -6.34 18.29
CA VAL A 186 -3.61 -7.11 17.63
C VAL A 186 -3.93 -6.57 16.23
N GLN A 187 -3.96 -5.26 16.06
CA GLN A 187 -4.16 -4.61 14.76
C GLN A 187 -3.11 -5.03 13.73
N GLN A 188 -1.81 -4.99 14.09
CA GLN A 188 -0.72 -5.39 13.18
C GLN A 188 -0.82 -6.88 12.80
N VAL A 189 -1.25 -7.71 13.75
CA VAL A 189 -1.47 -9.14 13.52
C VAL A 189 -2.60 -9.37 12.52
N GLU A 190 -3.74 -8.68 12.68
CA GLU A 190 -4.87 -8.83 11.75
C GLU A 190 -4.56 -8.28 10.36
N GLU A 191 -3.86 -7.15 10.26
CA GLU A 191 -3.36 -6.62 8.98
C GLU A 191 -2.46 -7.65 8.27
N ALA A 192 -1.55 -8.30 9.00
CA ALA A 192 -0.70 -9.36 8.45
C ALA A 192 -1.51 -10.57 7.99
N LYS A 193 -2.54 -10.99 8.74
CA LYS A 193 -3.43 -12.08 8.33
C LYS A 193 -4.19 -11.75 7.05
N CYS A 194 -4.72 -10.54 6.93
CA CYS A 194 -5.39 -10.09 5.72
C CYS A 194 -4.46 -10.20 4.51
N LEU A 195 -3.20 -9.77 4.63
CA LEU A 195 -2.21 -9.90 3.56
C LEU A 195 -1.91 -11.37 3.22
N VAL A 196 -1.75 -12.24 4.23
CA VAL A 196 -1.53 -13.68 4.01
C VAL A 196 -2.71 -14.31 3.27
N LYS A 197 -3.96 -13.93 3.59
CA LYS A 197 -5.17 -14.42 2.92
C LYS A 197 -5.29 -13.92 1.47
N ILE A 198 -4.62 -12.83 1.13
CA ILE A 198 -4.61 -12.27 -0.23
C ILE A 198 -3.60 -13.02 -1.13
N ILE A 199 -2.57 -13.67 -0.58
CA ILE A 199 -1.54 -14.39 -1.35
C ILE A 199 -2.10 -15.39 -2.38
N PRO A 200 -3.08 -16.27 -2.06
CA PRO A 200 -3.63 -17.21 -3.03
C PRO A 200 -4.27 -16.54 -4.25
N VAL A 201 -4.91 -15.38 -4.04
CA VAL A 201 -5.51 -14.58 -5.13
C VAL A 201 -4.43 -13.97 -6.02
N TRP A 202 -3.30 -13.56 -5.45
CA TRP A 202 -2.17 -13.07 -6.24
C TRP A 202 -1.53 -14.18 -7.09
N ILE A 203 -1.41 -15.39 -6.55
CA ILE A 203 -0.86 -16.53 -7.28
C ILE A 203 -1.74 -16.86 -8.49
N SER A 204 -3.07 -16.92 -8.31
CA SER A 204 -3.99 -17.16 -9.43
C SER A 204 -3.97 -16.03 -10.47
N GLY A 205 -3.89 -14.77 -10.03
CA GLY A 205 -3.75 -13.62 -10.92
C GLY A 205 -2.45 -13.65 -11.74
N THR A 206 -1.33 -14.07 -11.15
CA THR A 206 -0.05 -14.16 -11.84
C THR A 206 -0.12 -15.18 -12.99
N LEU A 207 -0.77 -16.32 -12.77
CA LEU A 207 -0.98 -17.31 -13.83
C LEU A 207 -1.76 -16.71 -15.01
N TRP A 208 -2.84 -15.98 -14.75
CA TRP A 208 -3.59 -15.29 -15.80
C TRP A 208 -2.72 -14.28 -16.58
N PHE A 209 -1.91 -13.49 -15.88
CA PHE A 209 -1.00 -12.54 -16.54
C PHE A 209 0.02 -13.22 -17.45
N THR A 210 0.56 -14.38 -17.07
CA THR A 210 1.47 -15.13 -17.95
C THR A 210 0.79 -15.58 -19.23
N VAL A 211 -0.46 -16.06 -19.16
CA VAL A 211 -1.24 -16.47 -20.33
C VAL A 211 -1.49 -15.30 -21.28
N VAL A 212 -1.88 -14.14 -20.74
CA VAL A 212 -2.09 -12.92 -21.55
C VAL A 212 -0.80 -12.45 -22.22
N ALA A 213 0.34 -12.53 -21.52
CA ALA A 213 1.63 -12.12 -22.07
C ALA A 213 2.05 -13.00 -23.27
N GLU A 214 1.86 -14.32 -23.19
CA GLU A 214 2.13 -15.22 -24.32
C GLU A 214 1.21 -14.92 -25.51
N LEU A 215 -0.08 -14.65 -25.27
CA LEU A 215 -1.02 -14.26 -26.33
C LEU A 215 -0.58 -12.99 -27.06
N THR A 216 -0.03 -12.00 -26.35
CA THR A 216 0.48 -10.76 -26.98
C THR A 216 1.81 -10.93 -27.72
N ASN A 217 2.58 -11.99 -27.43
CA ASN A 217 3.85 -12.25 -28.12
C ASN A 217 3.68 -13.11 -29.39
N TYR A 218 2.65 -13.97 -29.44
CA TYR A 218 2.41 -14.86 -30.58
C TYR A 218 1.32 -14.37 -31.57
N CYS A 219 0.65 -13.25 -31.28
CA CYS A 219 -0.20 -12.53 -32.23
C CYS A 219 0.55 -11.33 -32.83
#